data_AF-A0A0N4XMI8-F1
#
_entry.id   AF-A0A0N4XMI8-F1
#
_cell.length_a   1.000
_cell.length_b   1.000
_cell.length_c   1.000
_cell.angle_alpha   90.00
_cell.angle_beta   90.00
_cell.angle_gamma   90.00
#
_symmetry.space_group_name_H-M   'P 1'
#
loop_
_entity.id
_entity.type
_entity.pdbx_description
1 polymer ?
#
loop_
_entity_poly.entity_id
_entity_poly.type
_entity_poly.pdbx_seq_one_letter_code
_entity_poly.pdbx_strand_id
1 'polypeptide(L)' 'MKETDSEMIREAFRVFDKDGNGVITANEFKYFMVQ' A
#
# COMPACT_ATOMS: atom_id res chain seq x y z
N MET A 1 2.78 -21.85 5.84
CA MET A 1 3.19 -21.03 4.67
C MET A 1 1.96 -20.24 4.21
N LYS A 2 1.64 -19.14 4.92
CA LYS A 2 0.58 -18.17 4.60
C LYS A 2 0.92 -16.78 5.15
N GLU A 3 1.85 -16.71 6.11
CA GLU A 3 2.35 -15.45 6.68
C GLU A 3 3.02 -14.55 5.63
N THR A 4 3.66 -15.14 4.64
CA THR A 4 4.40 -14.42 3.60
C THR A 4 3.48 -13.55 2.72
N ASP A 5 2.27 -14.02 2.38
CA ASP A 5 1.32 -13.24 1.59
C ASP A 5 0.82 -12.03 2.37
N SER A 6 0.48 -12.22 3.64
CA SER A 6 0.05 -11.13 4.52
C SER A 6 1.15 -10.09 4.77
N GLU A 7 2.42 -10.52 4.83
CA GLU A 7 3.55 -9.63 5.02
C GLU A 7 3.84 -8.83 3.74
N MET A 8 3.85 -9.48 2.58
CA MET A 8 3.97 -8.81 1.28
C MET A 8 2.84 -7.81 1.03
N ILE A 9 1.59 -8.16 1.37
CA ILE A 9 0.45 -7.25 1.25
C ILE A 9 0.63 -6.05 2.18
N ARG A 10 1.10 -6.24 3.41
CA ARG A 10 1.34 -5.15 4.38
C ARG A 10 2.47 -4.23 3.95
N GLU A 11 3.57 -4.78 3.42
CA GLU A 11 4.67 -3.98 2.88
C GLU A 11 4.22 -3.17 1.67
N ALA A 12 3.52 -3.81 0.73
CA ALA A 12 2.95 -3.11 -0.41
C ALA A 12 2.01 -1.98 0.07
N PHE A 13 1.11 -2.27 1.01
CA PHE A 13 0.20 -1.27 1.57
C PHE A 13 0.94 -0.09 2.21
N ARG A 14 2.03 -0.34 2.95
CA ARG A 14 2.90 0.69 3.51
C ARG A 14 3.60 1.55 2.48
N VAL A 15 3.91 0.99 1.31
CA VAL A 15 4.52 1.74 0.21
C VAL A 15 3.47 2.67 -0.44
N PHE A 16 2.21 2.22 -0.53
CA PHE A 16 1.12 2.99 -1.13
C PHE A 16 0.51 4.04 -0.17
N ASP A 17 0.38 3.73 1.12
CA ASP A 17 -0.11 4.64 2.17
C ASP A 17 1.04 5.53 2.64
N LYS A 18 1.20 6.69 1.99
CA LYS A 18 2.30 7.61 2.25
C LYS A 18 2.12 8.38 3.55
N ASP A 19 0.88 8.65 3.92
CA ASP A 19 0.55 9.39 5.14
C ASP A 19 0.53 8.48 6.38
N GLY A 20 0.51 7.15 6.20
CA GLY A 20 0.54 6.19 7.30
C GLY A 20 -0.76 6.17 8.10
N ASN A 21 -1.87 6.57 7.47
CA ASN A 21 -3.20 6.64 8.10
C ASN A 21 -3.94 5.28 8.07
N GLY A 22 -3.35 4.26 7.42
CA GLY A 22 -3.89 2.93 7.24
C GLY A 22 -4.90 2.80 6.09
N VAL A 23 -5.06 3.82 5.26
CA VAL A 23 -6.00 3.86 4.13
C VAL A 23 -5.36 4.47 2.88
N ILE A 24 -5.36 3.72 1.78
CA ILE A 24 -4.91 4.25 0.49
C ILE A 24 -6.06 5.02 -0.14
N THR A 25 -5.94 6.33 -0.25
CA THR A 25 -6.93 7.16 -0.95
C THR A 25 -6.79 7.05 -2.47
N ALA A 26 -7.86 7.36 -3.21
CA ALA A 26 -7.83 7.38 -4.67
C ALA A 26 -6.76 8.33 -5.24
N ASN A 27 -6.42 9.39 -4.50
CA ASN A 27 -5.34 10.31 -4.87
C ASN A 27 -3.96 9.67 -4.71
N GLU A 28 -3.72 8.95 -3.61
CA GLU A 28 -2.46 8.21 -3.39
C GLU A 28 -2.29 7.10 -4.43
N PHE A 29 -3.38 6.38 -4.76
CA PHE A 29 -3.34 5.36 -5.80
C PHE A 29 -3.07 5.95 -7.20
N LYS A 30 -3.72 7.08 -7.54
CA LYS A 30 -3.46 7.78 -8.81
C LYS A 30 -2.02 8.29 -8.89
N TYR A 31 -1.47 8.80 -7.80
CA TYR A 31 -0.08 9.25 -7.78
C TYR A 31 0.88 8.10 -8.17
N PHE A 32 0.63 6.88 -7.68
CA PHE A 32 1.42 5.70 -8.02
C PHE A 32 1.19 5.17 -9.44
N MET A 33 -0.03 5.26 -9.99
CA MET A 33 -0.33 4.79 -11.35
C MET A 33 0.21 5.70 -12.46
N VAL A 34 0.54 6.95 -12.15
CA VAL A 34 0.88 7.99 -13.13
C VAL A 34 2.37 8.37 -13.10
N GLN A 35 3.18 7.70 -12.25
CA GLN A 35 4.64 7.80 -12.25
C GLN A 35 5.30 6.74 -13.11
#